data_AF-A0A7M7N8V6-F1
#
_entry.id   AF-A0A7M7N8V6-F1
#
_cell.length_a   1.000
_cell.length_b   1.000
_cell.length_c   1.000
_cell.angle_alpha   90.00
_cell.angle_beta   90.00
_cell.angle_gamma   90.00
#
_symmetry.space_group_name_H-M   'P 1'
#
loop_
_entity.id
_entity.type
_entity.pdbx_description
1 polymer ?
#
loop_
_entity_poly.entity_id
_entity_poly.type
_entity_poly.pdbx_seq_one_letter_code
_entity_poly.pdbx_strand_id
1 'polypeptide(L)'
;MLESKIVGLTETLDKKKVEIDSLRKRVAVVTKEKHHYEQLTFDLQSELEKKAAVIKDTLSKLSEAESALNEMETMASQQLQMLASQSETALDAAHIKIKQLQSRIRELEGFIEDLATEFSSQTQTALDQALTKRSRTTTPGPGPDPEKDQSMKRAQSIASSILNLSTKDLEQFMEEEKQEQIQPNKQLESHDQDSEWHQKVKTVLNSKKFQRKKLKDLMMEKLHTRDEALALARGSR
;
A
#
# COMPACT_ATOMS: atom_id res chain seq x y z
N MET A 1 -24.88 125.66 -53.53
CA MET A 1 -25.51 124.31 -53.56
C MET A 1 -24.54 123.20 -53.99
N LEU A 2 -23.61 123.42 -54.94
CA LEU A 2 -22.66 122.39 -55.39
C LEU A 2 -21.56 122.07 -54.36
N GLU A 3 -20.95 123.07 -53.72
CA GLU A 3 -19.85 122.86 -52.77
C GLU A 3 -20.26 122.01 -51.55
N SER A 4 -21.41 122.32 -50.93
CA SER A 4 -21.95 121.53 -49.82
C SER A 4 -22.19 120.06 -50.21
N LYS A 5 -22.60 119.80 -51.46
CA LYS A 5 -22.80 118.45 -51.98
C LYS A 5 -21.47 117.71 -52.19
N ILE A 6 -20.43 118.42 -52.63
CA ILE A 6 -19.07 117.87 -52.77
C ILE A 6 -18.47 117.51 -51.41
N VAL A 7 -18.63 118.37 -50.41
CA VAL A 7 -18.15 118.10 -49.03
C VAL A 7 -18.87 116.87 -48.45
N GLY A 8 -20.20 116.80 -48.55
CA GLY A 8 -20.96 115.64 -48.06
C GLY A 8 -20.59 114.32 -48.76
N LEU A 9 -20.34 114.35 -50.07
CA LEU A 9 -19.85 113.18 -50.80
C LEU A 9 -18.43 112.76 -50.36
N THR A 10 -17.55 113.72 -50.08
CA THR A 10 -16.18 113.47 -49.64
C THR A 10 -16.17 112.82 -48.24
N GLU A 11 -16.93 113.36 -47.30
CA GLU A 11 -17.06 112.75 -45.96
C GLU A 11 -17.67 111.34 -46.01
N THR A 12 -18.63 111.13 -46.91
CA THR A 12 -19.23 109.80 -47.12
C THR A 12 -18.21 108.82 -47.69
N LEU A 13 -17.39 109.26 -48.64
CA LEU A 13 -16.29 108.49 -49.21
C LEU A 13 -15.26 108.10 -48.13
N ASP A 14 -14.86 109.04 -47.28
CA ASP A 14 -13.91 108.78 -46.19
C ASP A 14 -14.46 107.80 -45.15
N LYS A 15 -15.73 107.95 -44.76
CA LYS A 15 -16.42 106.98 -43.89
C LYS A 15 -16.43 105.59 -44.50
N LYS A 16 -16.74 105.47 -45.80
CA LYS A 16 -16.74 104.19 -46.52
C LYS A 16 -15.34 103.59 -46.61
N LYS A 17 -14.30 104.39 -46.78
CA LYS A 17 -12.91 103.93 -46.79
C LYS A 17 -12.52 103.30 -45.44
N VAL A 18 -12.85 103.95 -44.33
CA VAL A 18 -12.62 103.42 -42.97
C VAL A 18 -13.39 102.12 -42.74
N GLU A 19 -14.65 102.06 -43.19
CA GLU A 19 -15.49 100.85 -43.11
C GLU A 19 -14.87 99.69 -43.90
N ILE A 20 -14.40 99.94 -45.13
CA ILE A 20 -13.72 98.96 -45.98
C ILE A 20 -12.44 98.44 -45.31
N ASP A 21 -11.62 99.33 -44.74
CA ASP A 21 -10.37 98.93 -44.07
C ASP A 21 -10.62 98.13 -42.79
N SER A 22 -11.68 98.44 -42.04
CA SER A 22 -12.11 97.66 -40.88
C SER A 22 -12.57 96.26 -41.28
N LEU A 23 -13.38 96.16 -42.34
CA LEU A 23 -13.83 94.87 -42.87
C LEU A 23 -12.65 94.03 -43.39
N ARG A 24 -11.69 94.63 -44.10
CA ARG A 24 -10.47 93.95 -44.55
C ARG A 24 -9.68 93.35 -43.40
N LYS A 25 -9.51 94.10 -42.30
CA LYS A 25 -8.84 93.59 -41.08
C LYS A 25 -9.60 92.40 -40.48
N ARG A 26 -10.93 92.50 -40.36
CA ARG A 26 -11.76 91.39 -39.85
C ARG A 26 -11.67 90.15 -40.73
N VAL A 27 -11.73 90.30 -42.05
CA VAL A 27 -11.56 89.20 -43.01
C VAL A 27 -10.18 88.57 -42.85
N ALA A 28 -9.12 89.36 -42.69
CA ALA A 28 -7.77 88.82 -42.49
C ALA A 28 -7.65 88.00 -41.19
N VAL A 29 -8.26 88.45 -40.09
CA VAL A 29 -8.29 87.71 -38.82
C VAL A 29 -9.05 86.40 -38.96
N VAL A 30 -10.29 86.45 -39.47
CA VAL A 30 -11.12 85.26 -39.70
C VAL A 30 -10.42 84.26 -40.63
N THR A 31 -9.71 84.74 -41.65
CA THR A 31 -8.95 83.85 -42.56
C THR A 31 -7.82 83.13 -41.84
N LYS A 32 -7.08 83.80 -40.95
CA LYS A 32 -6.02 83.18 -40.14
C LYS A 32 -6.58 82.16 -39.16
N GLU A 33 -7.66 82.49 -38.48
CA GLU A 33 -8.35 81.57 -37.56
C GLU A 33 -8.88 80.34 -38.31
N LYS A 34 -9.52 80.54 -39.47
CA LYS A 34 -9.98 79.43 -40.32
C LYS A 34 -8.81 78.50 -40.67
N HIS A 35 -7.69 79.05 -41.15
CA HIS A 35 -6.52 78.24 -41.50
C HIS A 35 -5.95 77.48 -40.29
N HIS A 36 -5.93 78.11 -39.12
CA HIS A 36 -5.51 77.47 -37.88
C HIS A 36 -6.41 76.27 -37.50
N TYR A 37 -7.73 76.43 -37.57
CA TYR A 37 -8.66 75.34 -37.28
C TYR A 37 -8.64 74.24 -38.33
N GLU A 38 -8.42 74.58 -39.60
CA GLU A 38 -8.23 73.59 -40.67
C GLU A 38 -6.99 72.73 -40.41
N GLN A 39 -5.86 73.35 -40.05
CA GLN A 39 -4.64 72.64 -39.70
C GLN A 39 -4.82 71.76 -38.46
N LEU A 40 -5.44 72.29 -37.40
CA LEU A 40 -5.72 71.52 -36.19
C LEU A 40 -6.63 70.31 -36.47
N THR A 41 -7.63 70.48 -37.32
CA THR A 41 -8.54 69.39 -37.71
C THR A 41 -7.79 68.30 -38.47
N PHE A 42 -6.91 68.69 -39.39
CA PHE A 42 -6.07 67.75 -40.13
C PHE A 42 -5.14 66.96 -39.20
N ASP A 43 -4.48 67.63 -38.27
CA ASP A 43 -3.57 66.99 -37.31
C ASP A 43 -4.32 66.01 -36.39
N LEU A 44 -5.50 66.40 -35.90
CA LEU A 44 -6.35 65.52 -35.09
C LEU A 44 -6.86 64.31 -35.87
N GLN A 45 -7.23 64.48 -37.14
CA GLN A 45 -7.62 63.36 -38.00
C GLN A 45 -6.47 62.38 -38.21
N SER A 46 -5.26 62.89 -38.51
CA SER A 46 -4.07 62.05 -38.67
C SER A 46 -3.74 61.28 -37.39
N GLU A 47 -3.81 61.92 -36.23
CA GLU A 47 -3.55 61.24 -34.96
C GLU A 47 -4.63 60.19 -34.64
N LEU A 48 -5.90 60.50 -34.93
CA LEU A 48 -7.01 59.55 -34.76
C LEU A 48 -6.80 58.29 -35.63
N GLU A 49 -6.42 58.46 -36.89
CA GLU A 49 -6.12 57.34 -37.79
C GLU A 49 -4.96 56.47 -37.28
N LYS A 50 -3.88 57.10 -36.78
CA LYS A 50 -2.76 56.36 -36.16
C LYS A 50 -3.21 55.57 -34.93
N LYS A 51 -3.99 56.19 -34.03
CA LYS A 51 -4.51 55.49 -32.85
C LYS A 51 -5.44 54.34 -33.24
N ALA A 52 -6.30 54.53 -34.24
CA ALA A 52 -7.18 53.47 -34.74
C ALA A 52 -6.39 52.29 -35.31
N ALA A 53 -5.32 52.55 -36.05
CA ALA A 53 -4.43 51.51 -36.56
C ALA A 53 -3.73 50.74 -35.42
N VAL A 54 -3.21 51.43 -34.41
CA VAL A 54 -2.60 50.79 -33.23
C VAL A 54 -3.61 49.94 -32.48
N ILE A 55 -4.83 50.45 -32.23
CA ILE A 55 -5.89 49.70 -31.55
C ILE A 55 -6.19 48.40 -32.32
N LYS A 56 -6.35 48.49 -33.65
CA LYS A 56 -6.59 47.31 -34.49
C LYS A 56 -5.46 46.28 -34.39
N ASP A 57 -4.21 46.71 -34.47
CA ASP A 57 -3.03 45.83 -34.33
C ASP A 57 -3.00 45.17 -32.94
N THR A 58 -3.25 45.93 -31.88
CA THR A 58 -3.28 45.38 -30.52
C THR A 58 -4.41 44.39 -30.29
N LEU A 59 -5.59 44.63 -30.87
CA LEU A 59 -6.71 43.68 -30.79
C LEU A 59 -6.41 42.38 -31.55
N SER A 60 -5.74 42.46 -32.70
CA SER A 60 -5.29 41.25 -33.43
C SER A 60 -4.33 40.43 -32.57
N LYS A 61 -3.31 41.08 -31.99
CA LYS A 61 -2.33 40.43 -31.12
C LYS A 61 -2.96 39.84 -29.87
N LEU A 62 -3.96 40.52 -29.29
CA LEU A 62 -4.71 40.00 -28.16
C LEU A 62 -5.46 38.72 -28.54
N SER A 63 -6.17 38.72 -29.67
CA SER A 63 -6.89 37.55 -30.16
C SER A 63 -5.96 36.37 -30.46
N GLU A 64 -4.79 36.62 -31.05
CA GLU A 64 -3.78 35.59 -31.29
C GLU A 64 -3.23 35.01 -29.97
N ALA A 65 -2.96 35.87 -28.99
CA ALA A 65 -2.49 35.45 -27.67
C ALA A 65 -3.55 34.63 -26.92
N GLU A 66 -4.82 35.03 -26.97
CA GLU A 66 -5.94 34.28 -26.38
C GLU A 66 -6.09 32.89 -27.04
N SER A 67 -5.96 32.81 -28.37
CA SER A 67 -5.98 31.53 -29.08
C SER A 67 -4.83 30.62 -28.65
N ALA A 68 -3.61 31.15 -28.62
CA ALA A 68 -2.42 30.40 -28.20
C ALA A 68 -2.52 29.92 -26.74
N LEU A 69 -3.08 30.76 -25.86
CA LEU A 69 -3.31 30.40 -24.46
C LEU A 69 -4.33 29.25 -24.35
N ASN A 70 -5.44 29.33 -25.07
CA ASN A 70 -6.47 28.28 -25.05
C ASN A 70 -5.94 26.94 -25.60
N GLU A 71 -5.12 26.97 -26.65
CA GLU A 71 -4.43 25.78 -27.16
C GLU A 71 -3.47 25.19 -26.12
N MET A 72 -2.68 26.04 -25.46
CA MET A 72 -1.76 25.61 -24.41
C MET A 72 -2.50 25.00 -23.21
N GLU A 73 -3.59 25.60 -22.75
CA GLU A 73 -4.43 25.08 -21.66
C GLU A 73 -5.07 23.73 -22.03
N THR A 74 -5.53 23.59 -23.27
CA THR A 74 -6.09 22.34 -23.78
C THR A 74 -5.03 21.24 -23.79
N MET A 75 -3.84 21.53 -24.31
CA MET A 75 -2.72 20.59 -24.34
C MET A 75 -2.28 20.17 -22.93
N ALA A 76 -2.15 21.14 -22.02
CA ALA A 76 -1.77 20.87 -20.64
C ALA A 76 -2.81 19.97 -19.94
N SER A 77 -4.10 20.25 -20.15
CA SER A 77 -5.20 19.45 -19.59
C SER A 77 -5.18 18.01 -20.12
N GLN A 78 -4.99 17.84 -21.43
CA GLN A 78 -4.88 16.51 -22.04
C GLN A 78 -3.67 15.73 -21.52
N GLN A 79 -2.50 16.38 -21.41
CA GLN A 79 -1.30 15.74 -20.87
C GLN A 79 -1.49 15.31 -19.42
N LEU A 80 -2.05 16.17 -18.57
CA LEU A 80 -2.34 15.84 -17.18
C LEU A 80 -3.33 14.67 -17.07
N GLN A 81 -4.38 14.65 -17.89
CA GLN A 81 -5.35 13.56 -17.92
C GLN A 81 -4.70 12.24 -18.35
N MET A 82 -3.86 12.24 -19.39
CA MET A 82 -3.13 11.05 -19.83
C MET A 82 -2.19 10.53 -18.74
N LEU A 83 -1.43 11.43 -18.11
CA LEU A 83 -0.52 11.06 -17.01
C LEU A 83 -1.27 10.49 -15.81
N ALA A 84 -2.40 11.10 -15.43
CA ALA A 84 -3.25 10.60 -14.36
C ALA A 84 -3.74 9.18 -14.65
N SER A 85 -4.29 8.94 -15.85
CA SER A 85 -4.76 7.62 -16.28
C SER A 85 -3.65 6.56 -16.31
N GLN A 86 -2.46 6.92 -16.81
CA GLN A 86 -1.30 6.03 -16.80
C GLN A 86 -0.86 5.69 -15.38
N SER A 87 -0.84 6.67 -14.49
CA SER A 87 -0.45 6.48 -13.09
C SER A 87 -1.43 5.59 -12.34
N GLU A 88 -2.73 5.77 -12.57
CA GLU A 88 -3.80 4.93 -12.00
C GLU A 88 -3.64 3.47 -12.45
N THR A 89 -3.47 3.26 -13.76
CA THR A 89 -3.26 1.92 -14.34
C THR A 89 -2.02 1.24 -13.76
N ALA A 90 -0.91 1.98 -13.64
CA ALA A 90 0.33 1.45 -13.07
C ALA A 90 0.19 1.09 -11.58
N LEU A 91 -0.53 1.92 -10.83
CA LEU A 91 -0.82 1.71 -9.42
C LEU A 91 -1.74 0.49 -9.21
N ASP A 92 -2.76 0.32 -10.04
CA ASP A 92 -3.64 -0.85 -10.02
C ASP A 92 -2.87 -2.14 -10.33
N ALA A 93 -2.02 -2.13 -11.35
CA ALA A 93 -1.17 -3.27 -11.68
C ALA A 93 -0.23 -3.64 -10.52
N ALA A 94 0.35 -2.63 -9.85
CA ALA A 94 1.18 -2.85 -8.67
C ALA A 94 0.38 -3.45 -7.50
N HIS A 95 -0.83 -2.94 -7.24
CA HIS A 95 -1.71 -3.47 -6.19
C HIS A 95 -2.13 -4.92 -6.46
N ILE A 96 -2.47 -5.26 -7.71
CA ILE A 96 -2.79 -6.64 -8.10
C ILE A 96 -1.60 -7.55 -7.82
N LYS A 97 -0.38 -7.13 -8.21
CA LYS A 97 0.84 -7.91 -7.98
C LYS A 97 1.13 -8.10 -6.50
N ILE A 98 0.94 -7.06 -5.68
CA ILE A 98 1.07 -7.17 -4.21
C ILE A 98 0.07 -8.17 -3.65
N LYS A 99 -1.22 -8.09 -4.05
CA LYS A 99 -2.25 -9.05 -3.59
C LYS A 99 -1.89 -10.48 -3.97
N GLN A 100 -1.40 -10.71 -5.20
CA GLN A 100 -0.94 -12.03 -5.65
C GLN A 100 0.24 -12.54 -4.82
N LEU A 101 1.25 -11.70 -4.57
CA LEU A 101 2.41 -12.06 -3.74
C LEU A 101 2.00 -12.35 -2.29
N GLN A 102 1.11 -11.55 -1.71
CA GLN A 102 0.57 -11.80 -0.38
C GLN A 102 -0.22 -13.10 -0.30
N SER A 103 -1.02 -13.43 -1.32
CA SER A 103 -1.70 -14.73 -1.41
C SER A 103 -0.69 -15.86 -1.44
N ARG A 104 0.35 -15.73 -2.26
CA ARG A 104 1.39 -16.75 -2.39
C ARG A 104 2.20 -16.93 -1.10
N ILE A 105 2.47 -15.85 -0.36
CA ILE A 105 3.13 -15.91 0.94
C ILE A 105 2.26 -16.68 1.92
N ARG A 106 0.96 -16.38 2.02
CA ARG A 106 0.04 -17.11 2.91
C ARG A 106 -0.05 -18.60 2.57
N GLU A 107 -0.09 -18.95 1.28
CA GLU A 107 -0.04 -20.36 0.86
C GLU A 107 1.24 -21.07 1.30
N LEU A 108 2.39 -20.40 1.18
CA LEU A 108 3.67 -20.94 1.60
C LEU A 108 3.78 -21.05 3.13
N GLU A 109 3.25 -20.07 3.87
CA GLU A 109 3.17 -20.13 5.33
C GLU A 109 2.30 -21.30 5.77
N GLY A 110 1.11 -21.47 5.20
CA GLY A 110 0.24 -22.62 5.45
C GLY A 110 0.91 -23.95 5.13
N PHE A 111 1.57 -24.06 3.97
CA PHE A 111 2.34 -25.25 3.62
C PHE A 111 3.45 -25.58 4.63
N ILE A 112 4.12 -24.58 5.19
CA ILE A 112 5.15 -24.79 6.21
C ILE A 112 4.51 -25.20 7.54
N GLU A 113 3.37 -24.63 7.92
CA GLU A 113 2.63 -25.06 9.11
C GLU A 113 2.16 -26.52 8.98
N ASP A 114 1.61 -26.91 7.83
CA ASP A 114 1.21 -28.29 7.50
C ASP A 114 2.42 -29.24 7.54
N LEU A 115 3.56 -28.81 7.00
CA LEU A 115 4.79 -29.60 7.06
C LEU A 115 5.29 -29.76 8.50
N ALA A 116 5.15 -28.72 9.34
CA ALA A 116 5.53 -28.77 10.74
C ALA A 116 4.65 -29.76 11.52
N THR A 117 3.33 -29.73 11.32
CA THR A 117 2.41 -30.68 11.98
C THR A 117 2.69 -32.12 11.55
N GLU A 118 2.99 -32.34 10.26
CA GLU A 118 3.38 -33.66 9.75
C GLU A 118 4.69 -34.16 10.38
N PHE A 119 5.71 -33.30 10.53
CA PHE A 119 6.95 -33.67 11.22
C PHE A 119 6.74 -34.05 12.70
N SER A 120 5.91 -33.30 13.42
CA SER A 120 5.53 -33.63 14.80
C SER A 120 4.79 -34.96 14.88
N SER A 121 3.78 -35.17 14.02
CA SER A 121 3.04 -36.44 13.94
C SER A 121 3.95 -37.63 13.64
N GLN A 122 4.88 -37.49 12.69
CA GLN A 122 5.85 -38.54 12.36
C GLN A 122 6.83 -38.83 13.51
N THR A 123 7.23 -37.80 14.27
CA THR A 123 8.12 -37.96 15.41
C THR A 123 7.41 -38.67 16.56
N GLN A 124 6.17 -38.28 16.85
CA GLN A 124 5.33 -38.92 17.85
C GLN A 124 5.06 -40.39 17.52
N THR A 125 4.69 -40.70 16.28
CA THR A 125 4.46 -42.10 15.84
C THR A 125 5.73 -42.94 15.90
N ALA A 126 6.90 -42.38 15.58
CA ALA A 126 8.18 -43.07 15.74
C ALA A 126 8.51 -43.35 17.21
N LEU A 127 8.21 -42.40 18.11
CA LEU A 127 8.39 -42.53 19.56
C LEU A 127 7.44 -43.60 20.12
N ASP A 128 6.16 -43.60 19.74
CA ASP A 128 5.17 -44.60 20.15
C ASP A 128 5.55 -46.01 19.65
N GLN A 129 6.10 -46.11 18.44
CA GLN A 129 6.66 -47.37 17.93
C GLN A 129 7.89 -47.83 18.71
N ALA A 130 8.76 -46.92 19.17
CA ALA A 130 9.91 -47.24 20.01
C ALA A 130 9.46 -47.74 21.40
N LEU A 131 8.46 -47.07 22.01
CA LEU A 131 7.90 -47.43 23.31
C LEU A 131 7.18 -48.79 23.27
N THR A 132 6.35 -49.04 22.26
CA THR A 132 5.65 -50.33 22.09
C THR A 132 6.61 -51.49 21.84
N LYS A 133 7.69 -51.28 21.09
CA LYS A 133 8.76 -52.28 20.91
C LYS A 133 9.55 -52.51 22.20
N ARG A 134 9.86 -51.45 22.96
CA ARG A 134 10.55 -51.57 24.25
C ARG A 134 9.73 -52.35 25.26
N SER A 135 8.42 -52.10 25.34
CA SER A 135 7.48 -52.86 26.16
C SER A 135 7.46 -54.36 25.81
N ARG A 136 7.52 -54.69 24.50
CA ARG A 136 7.63 -56.08 24.01
C ARG A 136 8.98 -56.73 24.29
N THR A 137 10.06 -55.97 24.42
CA THR A 137 11.39 -56.50 24.82
C THR A 137 11.59 -56.58 26.33
N THR A 138 10.76 -55.89 27.13
CA THR A 138 10.79 -55.97 28.60
C THR A 138 9.87 -57.06 29.17
N THR A 139 9.24 -57.90 28.34
CA THR A 139 8.84 -59.23 28.79
C THR A 139 10.08 -60.12 28.71
N PRO A 140 10.74 -60.47 29.83
CA PRO A 140 11.80 -61.45 29.80
C PRO A 140 11.16 -62.80 29.44
N GLY A 141 11.45 -63.33 28.26
CA GLY A 141 11.54 -64.78 28.10
C GLY A 141 12.97 -65.20 28.45
N PRO A 142 13.24 -66.41 29.01
CA PRO A 142 12.36 -67.57 29.15
C PRO A 142 12.33 -68.21 30.57
N GLY A 143 11.19 -68.81 30.95
CA GLY A 143 11.08 -69.76 32.07
C GLY A 143 10.04 -69.35 33.14
N PRO A 144 8.93 -70.09 33.33
CA PRO A 144 8.08 -69.91 34.49
C PRO A 144 8.75 -70.60 35.68
N ASP A 145 9.28 -69.83 36.64
CA ASP A 145 9.50 -70.34 38.00
C ASP A 145 8.12 -70.48 38.67
N PRO A 146 7.59 -71.70 38.88
CA PRO A 146 6.25 -71.89 39.42
C PRO A 146 6.08 -71.40 40.88
N GLU A 147 7.19 -71.12 41.57
CA GLU A 147 7.18 -70.70 42.98
C GLU A 147 6.85 -69.21 43.19
N LYS A 148 7.26 -68.33 42.27
CA LYS A 148 6.92 -66.90 42.35
C LYS A 148 5.45 -66.65 42.06
N ASP A 149 4.87 -67.41 41.14
CA ASP A 149 3.47 -67.27 40.74
C ASP A 149 2.51 -67.78 41.83
N GLN A 150 2.89 -68.84 42.56
CA GLN A 150 2.15 -69.27 43.75
C GLN A 150 2.24 -68.28 44.90
N SER A 151 3.42 -67.72 45.15
CA SER A 151 3.61 -66.75 46.25
C SER A 151 2.81 -65.48 46.00
N MET A 152 2.77 -65.01 44.75
CA MET A 152 2.00 -63.85 44.35
C MET A 152 0.48 -64.09 44.42
N LYS A 153 0.00 -65.26 43.97
CA LYS A 153 -1.41 -65.65 44.11
C LYS A 153 -1.84 -65.81 45.58
N ARG A 154 -0.96 -66.32 46.45
CA ARG A 154 -1.22 -66.38 47.90
C ARG A 154 -1.28 -64.98 48.51
N ALA A 155 -0.36 -64.09 48.15
CA ALA A 155 -0.37 -62.71 48.61
C ALA A 155 -1.65 -61.97 48.16
N GLN A 156 -2.07 -62.16 46.90
CA GLN A 156 -3.33 -61.62 46.38
C GLN A 156 -4.56 -62.19 47.11
N SER A 157 -4.58 -63.49 47.41
CA SER A 157 -5.67 -64.11 48.16
C SER A 157 -5.74 -63.65 49.62
N ILE A 158 -4.59 -63.36 50.24
CA ILE A 158 -4.54 -62.81 51.60
C ILE A 158 -5.02 -61.35 51.56
N ALA A 159 -4.54 -60.56 50.60
CA ALA A 159 -4.98 -59.19 50.41
C ALA A 159 -6.48 -59.09 50.11
N SER A 160 -7.02 -60.00 49.29
CA SER A 160 -8.46 -60.06 48.96
C SER A 160 -9.30 -60.32 50.21
N SER A 161 -8.83 -61.23 51.07
CA SER A 161 -9.51 -61.56 52.32
C SER A 161 -9.40 -60.45 53.38
N ILE A 162 -8.30 -59.70 53.42
CA ILE A 162 -8.11 -58.62 54.40
C ILE A 162 -8.90 -57.37 53.97
N LEU A 163 -8.90 -57.06 52.68
CA LEU A 163 -9.50 -55.85 52.14
C LEU A 163 -10.97 -56.04 51.71
N ASN A 164 -11.54 -57.25 51.83
CA ASN A 164 -12.88 -57.60 51.36
C ASN A 164 -13.11 -57.23 49.88
N LEU A 165 -12.10 -57.44 49.05
CA LEU A 165 -12.13 -57.17 47.61
C LEU A 165 -12.02 -58.47 46.82
N SER A 166 -12.59 -58.50 45.60
CA SER A 166 -12.43 -59.66 44.71
C SER A 166 -11.01 -59.73 44.17
N THR A 167 -10.52 -60.93 43.85
CA THR A 167 -9.20 -61.11 43.21
C THR A 167 -9.11 -60.38 41.87
N LYS A 168 -10.24 -60.23 41.16
CA LYS A 168 -10.32 -59.43 39.93
C LYS A 168 -10.18 -57.93 40.19
N ASP A 169 -10.70 -57.43 41.30
CA ASP A 169 -10.59 -56.01 41.67
C ASP A 169 -9.13 -55.69 42.03
N LEU A 170 -8.43 -56.61 42.70
CA LEU A 170 -6.99 -56.50 42.99
C LEU A 170 -6.11 -56.61 41.75
N GLU A 171 -6.45 -57.50 40.81
CA GLU A 171 -5.78 -57.54 39.49
C GLU A 171 -5.96 -56.22 38.76
N GLN A 172 -7.17 -55.65 38.77
CA GLN A 172 -7.43 -54.34 38.17
C GLN A 172 -6.58 -53.23 38.83
N PHE A 173 -6.51 -53.16 40.16
CA PHE A 173 -5.66 -52.18 40.85
C PHE A 173 -4.17 -52.34 40.52
N MET A 174 -3.66 -53.58 40.40
CA MET A 174 -2.27 -53.83 40.02
C MET A 174 -1.98 -53.56 38.53
N GLU A 175 -2.95 -53.79 37.65
CA GLU A 175 -2.86 -53.46 36.23
C GLU A 175 -2.90 -51.94 36.04
N GLU A 176 -3.72 -51.23 36.83
CA GLU A 176 -3.78 -49.77 36.92
C GLU A 176 -2.45 -49.21 37.46
N GLU A 177 -1.84 -49.79 38.50
CA GLU A 177 -0.51 -49.36 38.99
C GLU A 177 0.63 -49.59 37.98
N LYS A 178 0.56 -50.69 37.19
CA LYS A 178 1.50 -50.91 36.07
C LYS A 178 1.25 -49.95 34.91
N GLN A 179 0.01 -49.55 34.66
CA GLN A 179 -0.32 -48.49 33.69
C GLN A 179 0.13 -47.10 34.19
N GLU A 180 0.04 -46.82 35.49
CA GLU A 180 0.50 -45.57 36.11
C GLU A 180 2.03 -45.47 36.19
N GLN A 181 2.76 -46.57 36.37
CA GLN A 181 4.24 -46.57 36.37
C GLN A 181 4.86 -46.56 34.96
N ILE A 182 4.11 -46.93 33.91
CA ILE A 182 4.57 -46.83 32.52
C ILE A 182 4.21 -45.43 31.98
N GLN A 183 4.97 -44.43 32.44
CA GLN A 183 5.32 -43.21 31.70
C GLN A 183 4.19 -42.25 31.22
N PRO A 184 3.30 -41.73 32.08
CA PRO A 184 2.59 -40.50 31.73
C PRO A 184 3.56 -39.32 31.59
N ASN A 185 4.63 -39.28 32.39
CA ASN A 185 5.53 -38.13 32.44
C ASN A 185 6.35 -37.92 31.14
N LYS A 186 6.77 -38.99 30.45
CA LYS A 186 7.58 -38.88 29.22
C LYS A 186 6.77 -38.59 27.96
N GLN A 187 5.53 -39.08 27.86
CA GLN A 187 4.62 -38.74 26.76
C GLN A 187 4.07 -37.31 26.90
N LEU A 188 3.86 -36.84 28.14
CA LEU A 188 3.45 -35.46 28.41
C LEU A 188 4.60 -34.47 28.10
N GLU A 189 5.83 -34.79 28.53
CA GLU A 189 7.03 -34.00 28.21
C GLU A 189 7.31 -33.92 26.69
N SER A 190 7.08 -34.99 25.93
CA SER A 190 7.25 -34.96 24.46
C SER A 190 6.19 -34.11 23.76
N HIS A 191 4.95 -34.12 24.25
CA HIS A 191 3.87 -33.31 23.68
C HIS A 191 4.09 -31.81 23.95
N ASP A 192 4.58 -31.46 25.14
CA ASP A 192 4.93 -30.07 25.47
C ASP A 192 6.13 -29.56 24.65
N GLN A 193 7.16 -30.40 24.43
CA GLN A 193 8.31 -30.07 23.58
C GLN A 193 7.95 -29.91 22.10
N ASP A 194 6.95 -30.65 21.61
CA ASP A 194 6.42 -30.52 20.25
C ASP A 194 5.55 -29.27 20.09
N SER A 195 4.71 -28.97 21.08
CA SER A 195 3.91 -27.73 21.13
C SER A 195 4.81 -26.48 21.14
N GLU A 196 5.85 -26.47 21.98
CA GLU A 196 6.83 -25.39 22.02
C GLU A 196 7.61 -25.23 20.71
N TRP A 197 7.97 -26.35 20.06
CA TRP A 197 8.64 -26.31 18.77
C TRP A 197 7.73 -25.77 17.66
N HIS A 198 6.47 -26.21 17.63
CA HIS A 198 5.47 -25.70 16.69
C HIS A 198 5.24 -24.19 16.89
N GLN A 199 5.22 -23.73 18.15
CA GLN A 199 5.16 -22.31 18.47
C GLN A 199 6.41 -21.56 17.99
N LYS A 200 7.61 -22.15 18.10
CA LYS A 200 8.85 -21.58 17.53
C LYS A 200 8.78 -21.47 16.01
N VAL A 201 8.25 -22.47 15.29
CA VAL A 201 7.99 -22.38 13.83
C VAL A 201 7.08 -21.19 13.52
N LYS A 202 5.95 -21.08 14.24
CA LYS A 202 4.96 -20.01 14.07
C LYS A 202 5.53 -18.62 14.33
N THR A 203 6.42 -18.47 15.32
CA THR A 203 7.11 -17.18 15.57
C THR A 203 8.08 -16.80 14.44
N VAL A 204 8.71 -17.78 13.79
CA VAL A 204 9.62 -17.54 12.66
C VAL A 204 8.83 -17.14 11.40
N LEU A 205 7.68 -17.77 11.17
CA LEU A 205 6.77 -17.42 10.07
C LEU A 205 6.17 -16.02 10.24
N ASN A 206 5.67 -15.69 11.44
CA ASN A 206 5.06 -14.38 11.73
C ASN A 206 6.07 -13.22 11.87
N SER A 207 7.37 -13.48 11.73
CA SER A 207 8.38 -12.44 11.86
C SER A 207 8.41 -11.53 10.62
N LYS A 208 8.65 -10.22 10.81
CA LYS A 208 8.68 -9.20 9.73
C LYS A 208 9.63 -9.54 8.56
N LYS A 209 10.60 -10.43 8.77
CA LYS A 209 11.53 -10.91 7.75
C LYS A 209 11.60 -12.42 7.86
N PHE A 210 11.17 -13.13 6.82
CA PHE A 210 11.24 -14.59 6.77
C PHE A 210 12.67 -15.09 7.00
N GLN A 211 12.92 -15.76 8.13
CA GLN A 211 14.25 -16.22 8.53
C GLN A 211 14.50 -17.65 8.05
N ARG A 212 14.75 -17.81 6.74
CA ARG A 212 14.96 -19.12 6.09
C ARG A 212 15.95 -20.03 6.81
N LYS A 213 17.10 -19.48 7.25
CA LYS A 213 18.14 -20.26 7.94
C LYS A 213 17.62 -20.85 9.25
N LYS A 214 17.02 -20.01 10.08
CA LYS A 214 16.43 -20.41 11.37
C LYS A 214 15.32 -21.45 11.21
N LEU A 215 14.45 -21.30 10.20
CA LEU A 215 13.42 -22.30 9.90
C LEU A 215 14.03 -23.65 9.48
N LYS A 216 15.05 -23.62 8.61
CA LYS A 216 15.75 -24.83 8.17
C LYS A 216 16.39 -25.54 9.37
N ASP A 217 17.12 -24.81 10.20
CA ASP A 217 17.83 -25.38 11.35
C ASP A 217 16.85 -26.03 12.33
N LEU A 218 15.70 -25.38 12.57
CA LEU A 218 14.64 -25.87 13.44
C LEU A 218 13.93 -27.13 12.90
N MET A 219 13.78 -27.24 11.58
CA MET A 219 13.27 -28.46 10.91
C MET A 219 14.29 -29.60 10.96
N MET A 220 15.57 -29.30 10.76
CA MET A 220 16.65 -30.29 10.85
C MET A 220 16.81 -30.84 12.27
N GLU A 221 16.62 -30.01 13.29
CA GLU A 221 16.62 -30.42 14.70
C GLU A 221 15.55 -31.47 14.98
N LYS A 222 14.30 -31.27 14.52
CA LYS A 222 13.25 -32.28 14.68
C LYS A 222 13.52 -33.55 13.89
N LEU A 223 14.05 -33.43 12.67
CA LEU A 223 14.41 -34.60 11.88
C LEU A 223 15.52 -35.42 12.55
N HIS A 224 16.47 -34.76 13.21
CA HIS A 224 17.51 -35.43 13.99
C HIS A 224 16.93 -36.14 15.22
N THR A 225 16.04 -35.49 15.99
CA THR A 225 15.38 -36.14 17.13
C THR A 225 14.56 -37.36 16.71
N ARG A 226 13.93 -37.31 15.53
CA ARG A 226 13.23 -38.46 14.95
C ARG A 226 14.20 -39.59 14.58
N ASP A 227 15.30 -39.26 13.90
CA ASP A 227 16.30 -40.25 13.50
C ASP A 227 16.95 -40.91 14.72
N GLU A 228 17.19 -40.17 15.80
CA GLU A 228 17.65 -40.69 17.09
C GLU A 228 16.60 -41.61 17.73
N ALA A 229 15.31 -41.22 17.75
CA ALA A 229 14.23 -42.07 18.25
C ALA A 229 14.08 -43.38 17.44
N LEU A 230 14.23 -43.31 16.12
CA LEU A 230 14.23 -44.48 15.24
C LEU A 230 15.49 -45.34 15.41
N ALA A 231 16.64 -44.74 15.67
CA ALA A 231 17.88 -45.46 15.96
C ALA A 231 17.78 -46.20 17.30
N LEU A 232 17.22 -45.57 18.35
CA LEU A 232 16.90 -46.22 19.62
C LEU A 232 15.90 -47.37 19.45
N ALA A 233 14.91 -47.23 18.55
CA ALA A 233 13.96 -48.29 18.22
C ALA A 233 14.59 -49.46 17.41
N ARG A 234 15.74 -49.24 16.75
CA ARG A 234 16.48 -50.25 15.96
C ARG A 234 17.65 -50.88 16.71
N GLY A 235 18.18 -50.20 17.73
CA GLY A 235 19.37 -50.57 18.50
C GLY A 235 19.17 -51.57 19.65
N SER A 236 17.94 -51.96 19.98
CA SER A 236 17.68 -53.09 20.90
C SER A 236 17.77 -54.45 20.19
N ARG A 237 18.93 -54.79 19.64
CA ARG A 237 19.29 -56.18 19.31
C ARG A 237 20.42 -56.65 20.20
#